data_AF-A0A945TQG1-F1
#
_entry.id   AF-A0A945TQG1-F1
#
_cell.length_a   1.000
_cell.length_b   1.000
_cell.length_c   1.000
_cell.angle_alpha   90.00
_cell.angle_beta   90.00
_cell.angle_gamma   90.00
#
_symmetry.space_group_name_H-M   'P 1'
#
loop_
_entity.id
_entity.type
_entity.pdbx_description
1 polymer ?
#
loop_
_entity_poly.entity_id
_entity_poly.type
_entity_poly.pdbx_seq_one_letter_code
_entity_poly.pdbx_strand_id
1 'polypeptide(L)'
;MSEELPATTRIVVIGGGVIGASVAWHLTRLGCSDVVVLERGHIGCGTTWHSAGNIIRMSTDPVAVEIYAESASVVAALDQRHAIGWRPCGRVMLASTKERFQEFDTIIRTLRNQGTPVESISTAEVQQKLPAMNTVDLLGALWSPGDGRVDPTALTAAYCREAKQSGAKFLEGIEAKQVVTQADTVTGVETDQGLIRCEVVVNCAGMWARDLGLRNNVDIPLYAVEHFYALTESLDDVYPDMPTFRDPDGLIYGREEVGGLLVGCFDRDALPVRLSDLPAPFEFALLNENWDQFMPYMEQGIHRIPALADCGIRTLVNGPESFTPDAEAHLDEAPELKNYFVLAGLSSSGVTRSGGMGGALARWIVEGDPGLDLSRYSLKRFGPEHNREDYLRRRVRDMPSAHFGLER
;
A
#
# COMPACT_ATOMS: atom_id res chain seq x y z
N MET A 1 3.57 21.03 23.89
CA MET A 1 4.94 21.54 23.77
C MET A 1 5.42 21.07 22.41
N SER A 2 5.80 21.97 21.50
CA SER A 2 6.42 21.57 20.23
C SER A 2 7.70 20.80 20.57
N GLU A 3 7.84 19.56 20.09
CA GLU A 3 9.11 18.84 20.23
C GLU A 3 10.19 19.62 19.47
N GLU A 4 11.28 19.95 20.14
CA GLU A 4 12.38 20.72 19.56
C GLU A 4 13.11 19.88 18.50
N LEU A 5 13.39 20.50 17.34
CA LEU A 5 14.09 19.85 16.24
C LEU A 5 15.49 19.42 16.69
N PRO A 6 15.85 18.12 16.64
CA PRO A 6 17.17 17.67 17.05
C PRO A 6 18.25 18.15 16.08
N ALA A 7 19.38 18.65 16.59
CA ALA A 7 20.48 19.11 15.74
C ALA A 7 21.15 17.97 14.94
N THR A 8 21.14 16.75 15.47
CA THR A 8 21.75 15.56 14.88
C THR A 8 20.90 14.32 15.16
N THR A 9 20.87 13.38 14.23
CA THR A 9 20.34 12.02 14.42
C THR A 9 21.01 11.09 13.41
N ARG A 10 21.11 9.80 13.65
CA ARG A 10 21.71 8.86 12.69
C ARG A 10 20.85 8.72 11.42
N ILE A 11 19.54 8.51 11.58
CA ILE A 11 18.62 8.22 10.46
C ILE A 11 17.44 9.18 10.47
N VAL A 12 17.17 9.79 9.31
CA VAL A 12 15.93 10.54 9.07
C VAL A 12 15.03 9.76 8.12
N VAL A 13 13.82 9.43 8.56
CA VAL A 13 12.76 8.85 7.72
C VAL A 13 11.79 9.98 7.33
N ILE A 14 11.58 10.19 6.04
CA ILE A 14 10.71 11.27 5.53
C ILE A 14 9.38 10.65 5.10
N GLY A 15 8.30 11.03 5.78
CA GLY A 15 6.94 10.53 5.57
C GLY A 15 6.45 9.70 6.76
N GLY A 16 5.38 10.15 7.41
CA GLY A 16 4.73 9.54 8.57
C GLY A 16 3.55 8.63 8.24
N GLY A 17 3.46 8.12 7.00
CA GLY A 17 2.49 7.08 6.63
C GLY A 17 2.84 5.70 7.20
N VAL A 18 2.02 4.69 6.91
CA VAL A 18 2.22 3.30 7.40
C VAL A 18 3.61 2.75 7.10
N ILE A 19 4.20 3.16 5.98
CA ILE A 19 5.53 2.73 5.53
C ILE A 19 6.64 3.34 6.37
N GLY A 20 6.68 4.67 6.52
CA GLY A 20 7.70 5.31 7.34
C GLY A 20 7.60 4.92 8.81
N ALA A 21 6.38 4.75 9.33
CA ALA A 21 6.14 4.21 10.66
C ALA A 21 6.69 2.76 10.80
N SER A 22 6.44 1.90 9.81
CA SER A 22 6.96 0.53 9.79
C SER A 22 8.49 0.50 9.74
N VAL A 23 9.13 1.31 8.88
CA VAL A 23 10.60 1.40 8.80
C VAL A 23 11.18 1.83 10.14
N ALA A 24 10.65 2.89 10.76
CA ALA A 24 11.11 3.34 12.08
C ALA A 24 10.94 2.25 13.15
N TRP A 25 9.79 1.55 13.14
CA TRP A 25 9.55 0.43 14.04
C TRP A 25 10.58 -0.70 13.87
N HIS A 26 10.85 -1.14 12.65
CA HIS A 26 11.85 -2.18 12.41
C HIS A 26 13.27 -1.73 12.77
N LEU A 27 13.66 -0.49 12.44
CA LEU A 27 14.97 0.08 12.82
C LEU A 27 15.19 0.03 14.33
N THR A 28 14.19 0.47 15.11
CA THR A 28 14.28 0.45 16.58
C THR A 28 14.36 -0.96 17.15
N ARG A 29 13.68 -1.94 16.54
CA ARG A 29 13.77 -3.36 16.94
C ARG A 29 15.10 -4.02 16.61
N LEU A 30 15.82 -3.51 15.62
CA LEU A 30 17.22 -3.89 15.34
C LEU A 30 18.22 -3.15 16.25
N GLY A 31 17.75 -2.41 17.25
CA GLY A 31 18.59 -1.68 18.20
C GLY A 31 19.05 -0.30 17.70
N CYS A 32 18.54 0.17 16.55
CA CYS A 32 18.82 1.50 16.04
C CYS A 32 17.71 2.48 16.46
N SER A 33 17.88 3.13 17.62
CA SER A 33 16.89 4.05 18.19
C SER A 33 17.10 5.53 17.86
N ASP A 34 18.28 5.90 17.34
CA ASP A 34 18.57 7.26 16.90
C ASP A 34 17.96 7.53 15.52
N VAL A 35 16.63 7.58 15.50
CA VAL A 35 15.77 7.72 14.32
C VAL A 35 14.80 8.88 14.53
N VAL A 36 14.71 9.77 13.54
CA VAL A 36 13.70 10.83 13.47
C VAL A 36 12.81 10.59 12.25
N VAL A 37 11.51 10.48 12.47
CA VAL A 37 10.50 10.50 11.42
C VAL A 37 9.99 11.92 11.26
N LEU A 38 10.12 12.48 10.06
CA LEU A 38 9.58 13.79 9.70
C LEU A 38 8.29 13.60 8.92
N GLU A 39 7.22 14.23 9.39
CA GLU A 39 5.93 14.31 8.70
C GLU A 39 5.56 15.79 8.55
N ARG A 40 5.28 16.21 7.31
CA ARG A 40 4.96 17.61 7.02
C ARG A 40 3.60 18.03 7.55
N GLY A 41 2.67 17.08 7.63
CA GLY A 41 1.32 17.25 8.15
C GLY A 41 1.17 16.48 9.44
N HIS A 42 0.27 15.50 9.41
CA HIS A 42 0.02 14.59 10.54
C HIS A 42 0.32 13.14 10.16
N ILE A 43 0.66 12.31 11.14
CA ILE A 43 0.93 10.89 10.94
C ILE A 43 -0.28 10.23 10.25
N GLY A 44 -0.01 9.52 9.16
CA GLY A 44 -1.02 8.82 8.36
C GLY A 44 -1.88 9.71 7.44
N CYS A 45 -1.63 11.01 7.35
CA CYS A 45 -2.49 11.96 6.62
C CYS A 45 -2.42 11.89 5.09
N GLY A 46 -1.48 11.11 4.53
CA GLY A 46 -1.38 10.81 3.11
C GLY A 46 -2.43 9.77 2.67
N THR A 47 -2.02 8.75 1.90
CA THR A 47 -2.94 7.73 1.39
C THR A 47 -3.32 6.65 2.41
N THR A 48 -2.64 6.62 3.55
CA THR A 48 -2.76 5.54 4.56
C THR A 48 -4.17 5.45 5.15
N TRP A 49 -4.75 6.57 5.60
CA TRP A 49 -6.01 6.58 6.35
C TRP A 49 -7.22 6.11 5.52
N HIS A 50 -7.19 6.31 4.20
CA HIS A 50 -8.24 5.90 3.27
C HIS A 50 -7.90 4.59 2.53
N SER A 51 -6.96 3.81 3.04
CA SER A 51 -6.66 2.49 2.48
C SER A 51 -7.80 1.51 2.79
N ALA A 52 -8.06 0.58 1.87
CA ALA A 52 -8.97 -0.54 2.11
C ALA A 52 -8.46 -1.53 3.18
N GLY A 53 -7.20 -1.43 3.63
CA GLY A 53 -6.71 -2.17 4.79
C GLY A 53 -6.55 -3.68 4.61
N ASN A 54 -6.44 -4.17 3.37
CA ASN A 54 -6.29 -5.60 3.11
C ASN A 54 -4.90 -6.12 3.53
N ILE A 55 -4.86 -7.33 4.10
CA ILE A 55 -3.64 -8.12 4.30
C ILE A 55 -3.77 -9.39 3.48
N ILE A 56 -2.77 -9.61 2.64
CA ILE A 56 -2.75 -10.65 1.61
C ILE A 56 -1.56 -11.55 1.91
N ARG A 57 -1.73 -12.86 1.68
CA ARG A 57 -0.65 -13.83 1.83
C ARG A 57 -0.27 -14.56 0.54
N MET A 58 -0.99 -14.29 -0.54
CA MET A 58 -0.81 -14.97 -1.83
C MET A 58 0.03 -14.16 -2.80
N SER A 59 1.11 -14.76 -3.31
CA SER A 59 1.88 -14.35 -4.49
C SER A 59 2.53 -15.57 -5.14
N THR A 60 2.68 -15.60 -6.45
CA THR A 60 3.51 -16.62 -7.11
C THR A 60 5.00 -16.28 -7.05
N ASP A 61 5.35 -15.02 -6.80
CA ASP A 61 6.74 -14.57 -6.56
C ASP A 61 7.22 -14.99 -5.14
N PRO A 62 8.26 -15.82 -5.03
CA PRO A 62 8.81 -16.24 -3.74
C PRO A 62 9.21 -15.08 -2.82
N VAL A 63 9.80 -14.00 -3.35
CA VAL A 63 10.24 -12.86 -2.53
C VAL A 63 9.02 -12.13 -1.96
N ALA A 64 7.97 -11.96 -2.77
CA ALA A 64 6.73 -11.37 -2.31
C ALA A 64 6.01 -12.26 -1.26
N VAL A 65 6.10 -13.59 -1.36
CA VAL A 65 5.57 -14.51 -0.32
C VAL A 65 6.24 -14.26 1.02
N GLU A 66 7.56 -14.11 1.05
CA GLU A 66 8.30 -13.80 2.29
C GLU A 66 7.89 -12.44 2.87
N ILE A 67 7.78 -11.41 2.02
CA ILE A 67 7.32 -10.07 2.42
C ILE A 67 5.89 -10.12 3.01
N TYR A 68 4.98 -10.85 2.36
CA TYR A 68 3.59 -11.00 2.83
C TYR A 68 3.50 -11.80 4.13
N ALA A 69 4.31 -12.86 4.26
CA ALA A 69 4.38 -13.65 5.48
C ALA A 69 4.91 -12.82 6.66
N GLU A 70 5.98 -12.05 6.47
CA GLU A 70 6.51 -11.13 7.49
C GLU A 70 5.47 -10.07 7.85
N SER A 71 4.81 -9.46 6.86
CA SER A 71 3.76 -8.44 7.09
C SER A 71 2.59 -8.99 7.90
N ALA A 72 2.05 -10.17 7.53
CA ALA A 72 0.96 -10.80 8.26
C ALA A 72 1.35 -11.18 9.70
N SER A 73 2.60 -11.66 9.90
CA SER A 73 3.14 -11.97 11.23
C SER A 73 3.23 -10.72 12.11
N VAL A 74 3.73 -9.61 11.56
CA VAL A 74 3.82 -8.32 12.25
C VAL A 74 2.44 -7.80 12.64
N VAL A 75 1.47 -7.82 11.71
CA VAL A 75 0.08 -7.41 11.97
C VAL A 75 -0.54 -8.24 13.09
N ALA A 76 -0.43 -9.56 13.03
CA ALA A 76 -0.97 -10.45 14.06
C ALA A 76 -0.33 -10.20 15.43
N ALA A 77 0.98 -9.96 15.47
CA ALA A 77 1.69 -9.68 16.71
C ALA A 77 1.30 -8.32 17.31
N LEU A 78 1.15 -7.28 16.49
CA LEU A 78 0.73 -5.95 16.93
C LEU A 78 -0.73 -5.96 17.41
N ASP A 79 -1.61 -6.70 16.75
CA ASP A 79 -3.02 -6.81 17.15
C ASP A 79 -3.19 -7.39 18.55
N GLN A 80 -2.38 -8.39 18.93
CA GLN A 80 -2.36 -8.94 20.28
C GLN A 80 -2.02 -7.90 21.36
N ARG A 81 -1.28 -6.84 21.03
CA ARG A 81 -0.82 -5.82 21.98
C ARG A 81 -1.60 -4.52 21.92
N HIS A 82 -2.20 -4.22 20.76
CA HIS A 82 -2.78 -2.91 20.47
C HIS A 82 -4.19 -2.95 19.91
N ALA A 83 -4.75 -4.13 19.65
CA ALA A 83 -6.10 -4.31 19.08
C ALA A 83 -6.31 -3.43 17.84
N ILE A 84 -5.49 -3.65 16.81
CA ILE A 84 -5.46 -2.84 15.57
C ILE A 84 -6.55 -3.24 14.56
N GLY A 85 -7.52 -4.03 14.98
CA GLY A 85 -8.64 -4.45 14.14
C GLY A 85 -8.25 -5.52 13.11
N TRP A 86 -7.23 -6.32 13.38
CA TRP A 86 -6.90 -7.46 12.51
C TRP A 86 -8.05 -8.47 12.49
N ARG A 87 -8.51 -8.83 11.30
CA ARG A 87 -9.57 -9.82 11.04
C ARG A 87 -9.09 -10.80 9.96
N PRO A 88 -8.64 -12.01 10.32
CA PRO A 88 -8.29 -13.07 9.37
C PRO A 88 -9.56 -13.72 8.80
N CYS A 89 -10.38 -12.92 8.11
CA CYS A 89 -11.66 -13.31 7.52
C CYS A 89 -11.49 -14.06 6.19
N GLY A 90 -10.26 -14.18 5.69
CA GLY A 90 -9.93 -14.79 4.41
C GLY A 90 -10.30 -13.93 3.20
N ARG A 91 -10.00 -14.47 2.02
CA ARG A 91 -10.23 -13.83 0.72
C ARG A 91 -10.73 -14.81 -0.32
N VAL A 92 -11.74 -14.39 -1.08
CA VAL A 92 -12.22 -15.07 -2.29
C VAL A 92 -11.78 -14.29 -3.53
N MET A 93 -11.09 -14.93 -4.47
CA MET A 93 -10.81 -14.38 -5.80
C MET A 93 -11.66 -15.11 -6.83
N LEU A 94 -12.53 -14.38 -7.52
CA LEU A 94 -13.50 -14.95 -8.45
C LEU A 94 -12.90 -15.21 -9.82
N ALA A 95 -13.43 -16.21 -10.53
CA ALA A 95 -13.15 -16.44 -11.95
C ALA A 95 -14.46 -16.52 -12.74
N SER A 96 -14.66 -15.55 -13.63
CA SER A 96 -15.78 -15.53 -14.58
C SER A 96 -15.35 -16.01 -15.97
N THR A 97 -14.04 -16.07 -16.23
CA THR A 97 -13.45 -16.53 -17.50
C THR A 97 -12.73 -17.86 -17.34
N LYS A 98 -12.68 -18.65 -18.43
CA LYS A 98 -12.03 -19.96 -18.44
C LYS A 98 -10.53 -19.82 -18.21
N GLU A 99 -9.94 -18.79 -18.80
CA GLU A 99 -8.53 -18.46 -18.71
C GLU A 99 -8.15 -18.17 -17.25
N ARG A 100 -8.93 -17.36 -16.54
CA ARG A 100 -8.72 -17.09 -15.10
C ARG A 100 -8.86 -18.33 -14.25
N PHE A 101 -9.89 -19.14 -14.51
CA PHE A 101 -10.12 -20.35 -13.73
C PHE A 101 -8.97 -21.36 -13.90
N GLN A 102 -8.43 -21.49 -15.12
CA GLN A 102 -7.24 -22.31 -15.40
C GLN A 102 -5.97 -21.74 -14.76
N GLU A 103 -5.82 -20.42 -14.72
CA GLU A 103 -4.72 -19.75 -14.03
C GLU A 103 -4.74 -20.07 -12.53
N PHE A 104 -5.92 -20.08 -11.89
CA PHE A 104 -6.03 -20.41 -10.48
C PHE A 104 -5.49 -21.80 -10.15
N ASP A 105 -5.63 -22.80 -11.02
CA ASP A 105 -5.03 -24.12 -10.81
C ASP A 105 -3.49 -24.03 -10.75
N THR A 106 -2.89 -23.20 -11.59
CA THR A 106 -1.43 -22.96 -11.59
C THR A 106 -1.01 -22.22 -10.32
N ILE A 107 -1.70 -21.14 -9.98
CA ILE A 107 -1.44 -20.34 -8.77
C ILE A 107 -1.56 -21.22 -7.51
N ILE A 108 -2.63 -22.00 -7.39
CA ILE A 108 -2.87 -22.89 -6.24
C ILE A 108 -1.76 -23.93 -6.10
N ARG A 109 -1.32 -24.54 -7.20
CA ARG A 109 -0.20 -25.51 -7.17
C ARG A 109 1.09 -24.86 -6.71
N THR A 110 1.41 -23.67 -7.23
CA THR A 110 2.60 -22.90 -6.84
C THR A 110 2.57 -22.55 -5.35
N LEU A 111 1.47 -21.96 -4.88
CA LEU A 111 1.29 -21.56 -3.48
C LEU A 111 1.33 -22.74 -2.52
N ARG A 112 0.71 -23.88 -2.88
CA ARG A 112 0.79 -25.10 -2.07
C ARG A 112 2.22 -25.65 -1.97
N ASN A 113 2.99 -25.60 -3.06
CA ASN A 113 4.41 -26.00 -3.03
C ASN A 113 5.25 -25.06 -2.15
N GLN A 114 4.87 -23.78 -2.05
CA GLN A 114 5.47 -22.79 -1.16
C GLN A 114 4.94 -22.86 0.28
N GLY A 115 4.00 -23.76 0.59
CA GLY A 115 3.40 -23.91 1.92
C GLY A 115 2.35 -22.86 2.28
N THR A 116 1.86 -22.07 1.32
CA THR A 116 0.78 -21.10 1.52
C THR A 116 -0.57 -21.78 1.33
N PRO A 117 -1.45 -21.84 2.36
CA PRO A 117 -2.74 -22.51 2.25
C PRO A 117 -3.68 -21.77 1.31
N VAL A 118 -4.04 -22.42 0.20
CA VAL A 118 -5.05 -21.95 -0.76
C VAL A 118 -5.82 -23.12 -1.37
N GLU A 119 -7.06 -22.86 -1.76
CA GLU A 119 -7.99 -23.87 -2.25
C GLU A 119 -8.79 -23.33 -3.44
N SER A 120 -9.10 -24.20 -4.39
CA SER A 120 -10.14 -23.93 -5.38
C SER A 120 -11.47 -24.26 -4.74
N ILE A 121 -12.45 -23.36 -4.86
CA ILE A 121 -13.80 -23.53 -4.31
C ILE A 121 -14.84 -23.42 -5.42
N SER A 122 -15.90 -24.20 -5.28
CA SER A 122 -17.06 -24.19 -6.17
C SER A 122 -17.89 -22.91 -6.01
N THR A 123 -18.74 -22.61 -6.99
CA THR A 123 -19.68 -21.49 -6.92
C THR A 123 -20.66 -21.60 -5.75
N ALA A 124 -21.04 -22.82 -5.36
CA ALA A 124 -21.85 -23.06 -4.18
C ALA A 124 -21.13 -22.67 -2.87
N GLU A 125 -19.83 -22.97 -2.77
CA GLU A 125 -19.00 -22.54 -1.64
C GLU A 125 -18.75 -21.03 -1.65
N VAL A 126 -18.63 -20.41 -2.83
CA VAL A 126 -18.62 -18.94 -2.96
C VAL A 126 -19.90 -18.35 -2.38
N GLN A 127 -21.07 -18.86 -2.77
CA GLN A 127 -22.36 -18.38 -2.26
C GLN A 127 -22.49 -18.53 -0.74
N GLN A 128 -21.97 -19.61 -0.16
CA GLN A 128 -21.97 -19.81 1.29
C GLN A 128 -21.10 -18.78 2.02
N LYS A 129 -19.95 -18.42 1.44
CA LYS A 129 -19.00 -17.45 2.01
C LYS A 129 -19.39 -16.00 1.74
N LEU A 130 -20.05 -15.73 0.62
CA LEU A 130 -20.44 -14.40 0.16
C LEU A 130 -21.92 -14.44 -0.27
N PRO A 131 -22.87 -14.47 0.68
CA PRO A 131 -24.29 -14.66 0.39
C PRO A 131 -24.89 -13.56 -0.50
N ALA A 132 -24.37 -12.33 -0.41
CA ALA A 132 -24.81 -11.21 -1.23
C ALA A 132 -24.37 -11.31 -2.71
N MET A 133 -23.50 -12.28 -3.04
CA MET A 133 -22.85 -12.36 -4.34
C MET A 133 -23.70 -13.14 -5.36
N ASN A 134 -23.80 -12.60 -6.56
CA ASN A 134 -24.28 -13.30 -7.74
C ASN A 134 -23.18 -14.25 -8.26
N THR A 135 -23.48 -15.55 -8.28
CA THR A 135 -22.54 -16.61 -8.65
C THR A 135 -22.89 -17.33 -9.96
N VAL A 136 -23.94 -16.88 -10.67
CA VAL A 136 -24.52 -17.58 -11.83
C VAL A 136 -23.53 -17.72 -13.00
N ASP A 137 -22.71 -16.71 -13.24
CA ASP A 137 -21.75 -16.64 -14.34
C ASP A 137 -20.32 -17.05 -13.93
N LEU A 138 -20.12 -17.45 -12.68
CA LEU A 138 -18.82 -17.88 -12.19
C LEU A 138 -18.51 -19.31 -12.61
N LEU A 139 -17.24 -19.57 -12.90
CA LEU A 139 -16.72 -20.94 -13.08
C LEU A 139 -16.24 -21.54 -11.76
N GLY A 140 -15.82 -20.68 -10.82
CA GLY A 140 -15.35 -21.03 -9.49
C GLY A 140 -14.55 -19.87 -8.89
N ALA A 141 -13.80 -20.16 -7.83
CA ALA A 141 -12.96 -19.15 -7.18
C ALA A 141 -11.75 -19.78 -6.50
N LEU A 142 -10.77 -18.93 -6.18
CA LEU A 142 -9.66 -19.25 -5.29
C LEU A 142 -9.96 -18.70 -3.89
N TRP A 143 -9.83 -19.55 -2.88
CA TRP A 143 -9.98 -19.24 -1.46
C TRP A 143 -8.62 -19.18 -0.74
N SER A 144 -8.36 -18.08 -0.03
CA SER A 144 -7.25 -17.95 0.91
C SER A 144 -7.78 -17.70 2.32
N PRO A 145 -7.70 -18.68 3.23
CA PRO A 145 -8.15 -18.49 4.61
C PRO A 145 -7.22 -17.60 5.45
N GLY A 146 -5.96 -17.43 5.04
CA GLY A 146 -4.96 -16.66 5.79
C GLY A 146 -5.00 -15.16 5.51
N ASP A 147 -5.72 -14.72 4.48
CA ASP A 147 -5.91 -13.32 4.13
C ASP A 147 -6.90 -12.64 5.09
N GLY A 148 -7.01 -11.31 5.01
CA GLY A 148 -7.97 -10.58 5.82
C GLY A 148 -7.85 -9.08 5.68
N ARG A 149 -8.30 -8.36 6.72
CA ARG A 149 -8.25 -6.90 6.78
C ARG A 149 -7.80 -6.40 8.15
N VAL A 150 -7.26 -5.19 8.18
CA VAL A 150 -6.82 -4.46 9.37
C VAL A 150 -7.25 -3.00 9.24
N ASP A 151 -7.39 -2.29 10.35
CA ASP A 151 -7.51 -0.84 10.33
C ASP A 151 -6.12 -0.23 10.03
N PRO A 152 -5.94 0.46 8.88
CA PRO A 152 -4.65 1.02 8.49
C PRO A 152 -4.18 2.15 9.41
N THR A 153 -5.10 2.93 9.98
CA THR A 153 -4.81 3.99 10.93
C THR A 153 -4.34 3.39 12.25
N ALA A 154 -5.02 2.36 12.74
CA ALA A 154 -4.64 1.67 13.98
C ALA A 154 -3.29 0.93 13.83
N LEU A 155 -3.04 0.28 12.68
CA LEU A 155 -1.74 -0.33 12.39
C LEU A 155 -0.62 0.70 12.40
N THR A 156 -0.81 1.84 11.74
CA THR A 156 0.18 2.94 11.71
C THR A 156 0.45 3.48 13.11
N ALA A 157 -0.61 3.70 13.89
CA ALA A 157 -0.48 4.16 15.28
C ALA A 157 0.26 3.15 16.17
N ALA A 158 0.07 1.85 15.95
CA ALA A 158 0.78 0.79 16.67
C ALA A 158 2.28 0.79 16.35
N TYR A 159 2.66 0.89 15.07
CA TYR A 159 4.06 1.06 14.67
C TYR A 159 4.69 2.29 15.35
N CYS A 160 4.04 3.45 15.25
CA CYS A 160 4.52 4.68 15.86
C CYS A 160 4.68 4.54 17.38
N ARG A 161 3.73 3.92 18.06
CA ARG A 161 3.77 3.74 19.52
C ARG A 161 4.95 2.89 19.95
N GLU A 162 5.14 1.73 19.36
CA GLU A 162 6.26 0.85 19.71
C GLU A 162 7.61 1.47 19.33
N ALA A 163 7.71 2.11 18.16
CA ALA A 163 8.93 2.81 17.75
C ALA A 163 9.31 3.95 18.73
N LYS A 164 8.32 4.75 19.17
CA LYS A 164 8.52 5.79 20.20
C LYS A 164 8.97 5.20 21.54
N GLN A 165 8.37 4.09 21.98
CA GLN A 165 8.79 3.39 23.20
C GLN A 165 10.23 2.87 23.12
N SER A 166 10.70 2.54 21.92
CA SER A 166 12.07 2.12 21.64
C SER A 166 13.02 3.27 21.29
N GLY A 167 12.57 4.53 21.35
CA GLY A 167 13.42 5.73 21.30
C GLY A 167 13.33 6.58 20.02
N ALA A 168 12.63 6.14 18.98
CA ALA A 168 12.43 6.96 17.79
C ALA A 168 11.58 8.20 18.10
N LYS A 169 11.86 9.30 17.40
CA LYS A 169 11.09 10.55 17.47
C LYS A 169 10.22 10.70 16.23
N PHE A 170 9.00 11.21 16.38
CA PHE A 170 8.12 11.51 15.26
C PHE A 170 7.72 12.98 15.36
N LEU A 171 8.15 13.77 14.39
CA LEU A 171 7.94 15.20 14.35
C LEU A 171 6.94 15.52 13.23
N GLU A 172 5.73 15.90 13.63
CA GLU A 172 4.64 16.35 12.75
C GLU A 172 4.75 17.86 12.49
N GLY A 173 4.18 18.34 11.39
CA GLY A 173 4.27 19.75 10.98
C GLY A 173 5.67 20.20 10.56
N ILE A 174 6.54 19.27 10.14
CA ILE A 174 7.91 19.56 9.70
C ILE A 174 8.12 19.04 8.29
N GLU A 175 8.24 19.94 7.31
CA GLU A 175 8.46 19.57 5.92
C GLU A 175 9.96 19.44 5.63
N ALA A 176 10.40 18.24 5.24
CA ALA A 176 11.71 18.05 4.64
C ALA A 176 11.75 18.72 3.25
N LYS A 177 12.60 19.74 3.11
CA LYS A 177 12.73 20.53 1.87
C LYS A 177 13.74 19.91 0.92
N GLN A 178 14.91 19.55 1.45
CA GLN A 178 16.04 19.05 0.69
C GLN A 178 16.97 18.19 1.56
N VAL A 179 17.63 17.22 0.94
CA VAL A 179 18.71 16.43 1.55
C VAL A 179 20.04 17.14 1.29
N VAL A 180 20.81 17.33 2.36
CA VAL A 180 22.14 17.93 2.31
C VAL A 180 23.16 16.83 2.05
N THR A 181 24.03 17.04 1.08
CA THR A 181 24.98 16.03 0.61
C THR A 181 26.41 16.56 0.59
N GLN A 182 27.37 15.66 0.74
CA GLN A 182 28.79 15.93 0.53
C GLN A 182 29.40 14.74 -0.22
N ALA A 183 30.02 15.00 -1.38
CA ALA A 183 30.60 13.96 -2.24
C ALA A 183 29.61 12.80 -2.51
N ASP A 184 28.41 13.15 -2.99
CA ASP A 184 27.32 12.21 -3.33
C ASP A 184 26.95 11.26 -2.18
N THR A 185 27.07 11.74 -0.94
CA THR A 185 26.67 11.03 0.29
C THR A 185 25.81 11.94 1.16
N VAL A 186 24.74 11.40 1.76
CA VAL A 186 23.90 12.11 2.73
C VAL A 186 24.71 12.62 3.93
N THR A 187 24.42 13.85 4.35
CA THR A 187 24.97 14.48 5.57
C THR A 187 23.94 15.21 6.43
N GLY A 188 22.70 15.36 5.94
CA GLY A 188 21.61 15.99 6.68
C GLY A 188 20.35 16.17 5.86
N VAL A 189 19.32 16.73 6.50
CA VAL A 189 18.05 17.13 5.89
C VAL A 189 17.74 18.56 6.31
N GLU A 190 17.59 19.44 5.32
CA GLU A 190 17.06 20.78 5.51
C GLU A 190 15.53 20.71 5.59
N THR A 191 14.97 21.26 6.65
CA THR A 191 13.53 21.36 6.89
C THR A 191 13.10 22.82 6.91
N ASP A 192 11.80 23.07 6.87
CA ASP A 192 11.23 24.40 7.12
C ASP A 192 11.47 24.95 8.54
N GLN A 193 11.96 24.12 9.46
CA GLN A 193 12.29 24.51 10.84
C GLN A 193 13.79 24.44 11.16
N GLY A 194 14.65 24.15 10.17
CA GLY A 194 16.10 24.10 10.32
C GLY A 194 16.74 22.81 9.82
N LEU A 195 18.05 22.69 10.03
CA LEU A 195 18.86 21.56 9.58
C LEU A 195 18.96 20.48 10.66
N ILE A 196 18.69 19.23 10.27
CA ILE A 196 19.07 18.04 11.03
C ILE A 196 20.27 17.40 10.33
N ARG A 197 21.41 17.25 11.02
CA ARG A 197 22.52 16.45 10.46
C ARG A 197 22.25 14.97 10.65
N CYS A 198 22.47 14.17 9.61
CA CYS A 198 22.26 12.72 9.65
C CYS A 198 23.14 11.96 8.67
N GLU A 199 23.28 10.66 8.92
CA GLU A 199 24.09 9.76 8.11
C GLU A 199 23.27 9.10 7.00
N VAL A 200 21.98 8.84 7.26
CA VAL A 200 21.07 8.11 6.38
C VAL A 200 19.75 8.84 6.26
N VAL A 201 19.21 8.89 5.03
CA VAL A 201 17.84 9.33 4.75
C VAL A 201 17.04 8.17 4.16
N VAL A 202 15.78 8.04 4.58
CA VAL A 202 14.82 7.12 3.97
C VAL A 202 13.63 7.92 3.44
N ASN A 203 13.44 7.93 2.13
CA ASN A 203 12.29 8.55 1.47
C ASN A 203 11.09 7.58 1.45
N CYS A 204 10.15 7.84 2.36
CA CYS A 204 8.85 7.15 2.47
C CYS A 204 7.70 8.14 2.23
N ALA A 205 7.92 9.19 1.43
CA ALA A 205 6.98 10.31 1.27
C ALA A 205 5.77 10.00 0.38
N GLY A 206 5.36 8.72 0.26
CA GLY A 206 4.21 8.28 -0.52
C GLY A 206 4.23 8.81 -1.96
N MET A 207 3.12 9.39 -2.40
CA MET A 207 3.02 9.97 -3.75
C MET A 207 3.95 11.17 -3.98
N TRP A 208 4.46 11.81 -2.92
CA TRP A 208 5.41 12.93 -3.01
C TRP A 208 6.87 12.47 -3.06
N ALA A 209 7.16 11.17 -2.98
CA ALA A 209 8.52 10.67 -2.98
C ALA A 209 9.29 11.06 -4.24
N ARG A 210 8.64 11.08 -5.41
CA ARG A 210 9.25 11.55 -6.67
C ARG A 210 9.65 13.02 -6.62
N ASP A 211 8.76 13.89 -6.16
CA ASP A 211 9.03 15.34 -6.10
C ASP A 211 10.19 15.65 -5.14
N LEU A 212 10.27 14.90 -4.03
CA LEU A 212 11.41 14.96 -3.14
C LEU A 212 12.68 14.39 -3.80
N GLY A 213 12.59 13.27 -4.51
CA GLY A 213 13.72 12.68 -5.24
C GLY A 213 14.33 13.64 -6.27
N LEU A 214 13.48 14.31 -7.07
CA LEU A 214 13.92 15.29 -8.07
C LEU A 214 14.70 16.47 -7.47
N ARG A 215 14.34 16.92 -6.26
CA ARG A 215 15.10 17.98 -5.54
C ARG A 215 16.49 17.52 -5.09
N ASN A 216 16.72 16.21 -5.06
CA ASN A 216 17.94 15.58 -4.54
C ASN A 216 18.68 14.77 -5.62
N ASN A 217 18.33 14.96 -6.91
CA ASN A 217 18.92 14.23 -8.03
C ASN A 217 18.81 12.70 -7.91
N VAL A 218 17.66 12.21 -7.39
CA VAL A 218 17.32 10.79 -7.31
C VAL A 218 16.06 10.54 -8.14
N ASP A 219 16.15 9.60 -9.08
CA ASP A 219 15.01 9.23 -9.91
C ASP A 219 14.13 8.18 -9.21
N ILE A 220 12.86 8.53 -8.97
CA ILE A 220 11.88 7.64 -8.31
C ILE A 220 10.62 7.60 -9.18
N PRO A 221 10.57 6.70 -10.19
CA PRO A 221 9.48 6.63 -11.16
C PRO A 221 8.13 6.22 -10.55
N LEU A 222 7.35 7.18 -10.06
CA LEU A 222 5.97 6.98 -9.63
C LEU A 222 5.10 8.18 -9.94
N TYR A 223 3.80 7.95 -10.05
CA TYR A 223 2.83 9.02 -10.27
C TYR A 223 1.47 8.67 -9.68
N ALA A 224 0.74 9.68 -9.22
CA ALA A 224 -0.58 9.50 -8.63
C ALA A 224 -1.66 9.36 -9.70
N VAL A 225 -2.67 8.55 -9.43
CA VAL A 225 -3.92 8.45 -10.20
C VAL A 225 -5.12 8.53 -9.27
N GLU A 226 -6.29 8.87 -9.80
CA GLU A 226 -7.57 8.72 -9.10
C GLU A 226 -7.82 7.24 -8.79
N HIS A 227 -8.16 6.92 -7.53
CA HIS A 227 -8.48 5.57 -7.09
C HIS A 227 -9.72 5.58 -6.21
N PHE A 228 -10.64 4.65 -6.47
CA PHE A 228 -12.01 4.75 -5.98
C PHE A 228 -12.43 3.58 -5.09
N TYR A 229 -13.29 3.91 -4.12
CA TYR A 229 -14.22 2.96 -3.55
C TYR A 229 -15.49 3.63 -3.04
N ALA A 230 -16.61 2.92 -3.13
CA ALA A 230 -17.87 3.32 -2.52
C ALA A 230 -18.05 2.65 -1.16
N LEU A 231 -18.59 3.40 -0.21
CA LEU A 231 -19.07 2.88 1.07
C LEU A 231 -20.59 2.83 1.05
N THR A 232 -21.16 1.65 1.26
CA THR A 232 -22.61 1.45 1.19
C THR A 232 -23.26 1.65 2.57
N GLU A 233 -24.58 1.77 2.56
CA GLU A 233 -25.40 1.48 3.74
C GLU A 233 -25.38 -0.02 4.07
N SER A 234 -25.98 -0.39 5.21
CA SER A 234 -26.01 -1.78 5.66
C SER A 234 -26.83 -2.67 4.72
N LEU A 235 -26.41 -3.91 4.57
CA LEU A 235 -27.02 -4.92 3.70
C LEU A 235 -27.30 -6.20 4.49
N ASP A 236 -28.47 -6.81 4.27
CA ASP A 236 -28.91 -7.99 5.06
C ASP A 236 -27.97 -9.20 4.91
N ASP A 237 -27.41 -9.42 3.72
CA ASP A 237 -26.53 -10.54 3.38
C ASP A 237 -25.05 -10.26 3.67
N VAL A 238 -24.75 -9.19 4.41
CA VAL A 238 -23.40 -8.83 4.84
C VAL A 238 -23.28 -9.02 6.34
N TYR A 239 -22.29 -9.82 6.74
CA TYR A 239 -22.10 -10.21 8.15
C TYR A 239 -20.70 -9.87 8.67
N PRO A 240 -20.52 -9.72 9.99
CA PRO A 240 -19.22 -9.45 10.58
C PRO A 240 -18.19 -10.50 10.17
N ASP A 241 -17.00 -10.04 9.77
CA ASP A 241 -15.90 -10.91 9.31
C ASP A 241 -16.24 -11.74 8.07
N MET A 242 -17.20 -11.26 7.25
CA MET A 242 -17.37 -11.75 5.88
C MET A 242 -16.02 -11.65 5.14
N PRO A 243 -15.63 -12.70 4.37
CA PRO A 243 -14.40 -12.66 3.62
C PRO A 243 -14.30 -11.45 2.70
N THR A 244 -13.07 -10.98 2.52
CA THR A 244 -12.78 -10.02 1.45
C THR A 244 -12.95 -10.70 0.10
N PHE A 245 -13.25 -9.94 -0.95
CA PHE A 245 -13.40 -10.49 -2.29
C PHE A 245 -12.70 -9.64 -3.35
N ARG A 246 -12.33 -10.29 -4.45
CA ARG A 246 -11.86 -9.68 -5.69
C ARG A 246 -12.58 -10.34 -6.86
N ASP A 247 -13.11 -9.53 -7.77
CA ASP A 247 -13.52 -9.94 -9.10
C ASP A 247 -12.54 -9.33 -10.11
N PRO A 248 -11.45 -10.04 -10.46
CA PRO A 248 -10.46 -9.52 -11.40
C PRO A 248 -11.04 -9.26 -12.79
N ASP A 249 -12.06 -10.02 -13.19
CA ASP A 249 -12.64 -9.92 -14.53
C ASP A 249 -13.59 -8.70 -14.63
N GLY A 250 -14.28 -8.38 -13.53
CA GLY A 250 -15.07 -7.14 -13.34
C GLY A 250 -14.27 -5.93 -12.85
N LEU A 251 -12.98 -6.11 -12.55
CA LEU A 251 -12.07 -5.08 -12.01
C LEU A 251 -12.53 -4.44 -10.69
N ILE A 252 -13.23 -5.21 -9.84
CA ILE A 252 -13.70 -4.74 -8.54
C ILE A 252 -13.12 -5.57 -7.40
N TYR A 253 -13.09 -4.97 -6.21
CA TYR A 253 -12.80 -5.65 -4.95
C TYR A 253 -13.70 -5.12 -3.86
N GLY A 254 -13.84 -5.86 -2.77
CA GLY A 254 -14.57 -5.36 -1.64
C GLY A 254 -14.40 -6.17 -0.37
N ARG A 255 -15.01 -5.64 0.68
CA ARG A 255 -15.03 -6.24 2.02
C ARG A 255 -16.19 -5.65 2.82
N GLU A 256 -16.58 -6.34 3.88
CA GLU A 256 -17.52 -5.78 4.85
C GLU A 256 -16.97 -4.49 5.49
N GLU A 257 -17.85 -3.53 5.74
CA GLU A 257 -17.61 -2.27 6.42
C GLU A 257 -18.89 -1.83 7.18
N VAL A 258 -18.91 -2.05 8.50
CA VAL A 258 -19.99 -1.62 9.42
C VAL A 258 -21.38 -2.11 8.96
N GLY A 259 -21.46 -3.40 8.65
CA GLY A 259 -22.66 -4.07 8.14
C GLY A 259 -23.03 -3.72 6.69
N GLY A 260 -22.29 -2.83 6.05
CA GLY A 260 -22.34 -2.57 4.61
C GLY A 260 -21.08 -3.07 3.91
N LEU A 261 -20.79 -2.52 2.73
CA LEU A 261 -19.61 -2.88 1.94
C LEU A 261 -18.76 -1.65 1.64
N LEU A 262 -17.45 -1.90 1.62
CA LEU A 262 -16.52 -1.15 0.80
C LEU A 262 -16.42 -1.87 -0.55
N VAL A 263 -16.71 -1.18 -1.66
CA VAL A 263 -16.56 -1.70 -3.02
C VAL A 263 -15.66 -0.75 -3.83
N GLY A 264 -14.44 -1.19 -4.11
CA GLY A 264 -13.46 -0.44 -4.89
C GLY A 264 -13.19 -1.04 -6.25
N CYS A 265 -12.49 -0.29 -7.10
CA CYS A 265 -12.15 -0.70 -8.45
C CYS A 265 -10.67 -0.52 -8.77
N PHE A 266 -10.20 -1.22 -9.80
CA PHE A 266 -8.90 -0.99 -10.41
C PHE A 266 -9.09 -0.60 -11.87
N ASP A 267 -8.99 0.71 -12.13
CA ASP A 267 -9.39 1.33 -13.39
C ASP A 267 -8.50 0.92 -14.58
N ARG A 268 -9.12 0.68 -15.74
CA ARG A 268 -8.44 0.40 -17.02
C ARG A 268 -7.78 1.63 -17.61
N ASP A 269 -8.32 2.81 -17.33
CA ASP A 269 -7.84 4.08 -17.88
C ASP A 269 -7.90 5.17 -16.81
N ALA A 270 -7.16 4.92 -15.73
CA ALA A 270 -7.11 5.78 -14.56
C ALA A 270 -6.65 7.19 -14.93
N LEU A 271 -7.23 8.19 -14.25
CA LEU A 271 -6.91 9.60 -14.48
C LEU A 271 -5.67 10.00 -13.65
N PRO A 272 -4.56 10.43 -14.27
CA PRO A 272 -3.38 10.87 -13.54
C PRO A 272 -3.66 12.16 -12.77
N VAL A 273 -3.23 12.20 -11.51
CA VAL A 273 -3.39 13.34 -10.62
C VAL A 273 -2.07 14.07 -10.52
N ARG A 274 -2.07 15.33 -10.96
CA ARG A 274 -0.90 16.20 -10.82
C ARG A 274 -0.87 16.78 -9.41
N LEU A 275 0.21 16.52 -8.67
CA LEU A 275 0.33 16.95 -7.28
C LEU A 275 0.30 18.48 -7.11
N SER A 276 0.74 19.24 -8.10
CA SER A 276 0.67 20.71 -8.09
C SER A 276 -0.74 21.26 -8.21
N ASP A 277 -1.70 20.44 -8.62
CA ASP A 277 -3.10 20.83 -8.77
C ASP A 277 -3.90 20.56 -7.49
N LEU A 278 -3.28 19.89 -6.49
CA LEU A 278 -3.87 19.64 -5.19
C LEU A 278 -3.79 20.90 -4.30
N PRO A 279 -4.80 21.17 -3.47
CA PRO A 279 -4.72 22.24 -2.48
C PRO A 279 -3.58 21.97 -1.49
N ALA A 280 -2.93 23.03 -1.03
CA ALA A 280 -1.89 22.95 0.00
C ALA A 280 -2.40 23.61 1.30
N PRO A 281 -2.46 22.90 2.44
CA PRO A 281 -2.06 21.50 2.63
C PRO A 281 -3.07 20.48 2.05
N PHE A 282 -2.57 19.31 1.63
CA PHE A 282 -3.37 18.13 1.26
C PHE A 282 -3.16 17.04 2.31
N GLU A 283 -3.98 17.05 3.35
CA GLU A 283 -3.88 16.18 4.54
C GLU A 283 -5.27 15.68 4.92
N PHE A 284 -5.44 14.37 5.10
CA PHE A 284 -6.76 13.75 5.34
C PHE A 284 -7.83 14.22 4.32
N ALA A 285 -7.38 14.48 3.10
CA ALA A 285 -8.18 15.06 2.03
C ALA A 285 -8.40 14.04 0.92
N LEU A 286 -9.53 14.17 0.24
CA LEU A 286 -9.91 13.40 -0.93
C LEU A 286 -10.06 14.35 -2.12
N LEU A 287 -10.02 13.78 -3.32
CA LEU A 287 -10.46 14.47 -4.52
C LEU A 287 -11.98 14.56 -4.54
N ASN A 288 -12.52 15.39 -5.43
CA ASN A 288 -13.95 15.41 -5.66
C ASN A 288 -14.44 14.05 -6.18
N GLU A 289 -15.67 13.70 -5.84
CA GLU A 289 -16.33 12.53 -6.40
C GLU A 289 -16.35 12.61 -7.94
N ASN A 290 -16.03 11.50 -8.59
CA ASN A 290 -16.02 11.39 -10.05
C ASN A 290 -16.83 10.15 -10.45
N TRP A 291 -18.15 10.28 -10.38
CA TRP A 291 -19.08 9.19 -10.67
C TRP A 291 -18.98 8.71 -12.11
N ASP A 292 -18.70 9.59 -13.07
CA ASP A 292 -18.56 9.21 -14.48
C ASP A 292 -17.41 8.22 -14.69
N GLN A 293 -16.29 8.41 -13.98
CA GLN A 293 -15.15 7.48 -14.01
C GLN A 293 -15.45 6.17 -13.25
N PHE A 294 -16.16 6.25 -12.12
CA PHE A 294 -16.42 5.09 -11.26
C PHE A 294 -17.59 4.21 -11.73
N MET A 295 -18.60 4.79 -12.38
CA MET A 295 -19.87 4.11 -12.72
C MET A 295 -19.69 2.80 -13.50
N PRO A 296 -18.81 2.68 -14.51
CA PRO A 296 -18.61 1.43 -15.22
C PRO A 296 -18.19 0.26 -14.31
N TYR A 297 -17.46 0.55 -13.22
CA TYR A 297 -17.06 -0.44 -12.23
C TYR A 297 -18.16 -0.67 -11.19
N MET A 298 -18.92 0.36 -10.84
CA MET A 298 -20.10 0.21 -9.99
C MET A 298 -21.15 -0.68 -10.65
N GLU A 299 -21.32 -0.62 -11.98
CA GLU A 299 -22.18 -1.54 -12.74
C GLU A 299 -21.71 -3.00 -12.62
N GLN A 300 -20.39 -3.26 -12.62
CA GLN A 300 -19.84 -4.59 -12.32
C GLN A 300 -20.11 -4.98 -10.86
N GLY A 301 -20.02 -4.02 -9.93
CA GLY A 301 -20.40 -4.17 -8.53
C GLY A 301 -21.85 -4.62 -8.38
N ILE A 302 -22.79 -3.94 -9.06
CA ILE A 302 -24.22 -4.27 -9.06
C ILE A 302 -24.46 -5.65 -9.68
N HIS A 303 -23.79 -5.96 -10.80
CA HIS A 303 -23.89 -7.30 -11.41
C HIS A 303 -23.46 -8.40 -10.42
N ARG A 304 -22.34 -8.17 -9.72
CA ARG A 304 -21.78 -9.13 -8.77
C ARG A 304 -22.51 -9.14 -7.43
N ILE A 305 -23.13 -8.04 -7.02
CA ILE A 305 -23.85 -7.88 -5.75
C ILE A 305 -25.17 -7.14 -6.05
N PRO A 306 -26.23 -7.85 -6.48
CA PRO A 306 -27.46 -7.23 -6.97
C PRO A 306 -28.13 -6.25 -6.00
N ALA A 307 -27.98 -6.48 -4.69
CA ALA A 307 -28.51 -5.59 -3.66
C ALA A 307 -27.94 -4.15 -3.74
N LEU A 308 -26.80 -3.94 -4.41
CA LEU A 308 -26.24 -2.61 -4.63
C LEU A 308 -27.08 -1.74 -5.57
N ALA A 309 -27.98 -2.32 -6.37
CA ALA A 309 -28.87 -1.55 -7.24
C ALA A 309 -29.84 -0.64 -6.45
N ASP A 310 -30.25 -1.11 -5.27
CA ASP A 310 -31.24 -0.44 -4.42
C ASP A 310 -30.62 0.10 -3.10
N CYS A 311 -29.33 -0.17 -2.85
CA CYS A 311 -28.64 0.24 -1.63
C CYS A 311 -28.15 1.69 -1.71
N GLY A 312 -28.31 2.45 -0.63
CA GLY A 312 -27.73 3.79 -0.51
C GLY A 312 -26.19 3.75 -0.49
N ILE A 313 -25.56 4.71 -1.17
CA ILE A 313 -24.11 4.96 -1.04
C ILE A 313 -23.92 6.11 -0.06
N ARG A 314 -23.17 5.85 1.02
CA ARG A 314 -22.83 6.86 2.03
C ARG A 314 -21.80 7.85 1.51
N THR A 315 -20.80 7.36 0.78
CA THR A 315 -19.67 8.16 0.29
C THR A 315 -19.02 7.45 -0.89
N LEU A 316 -18.71 8.20 -1.95
CA LEU A 316 -17.72 7.78 -2.93
C LEU A 316 -16.36 8.38 -2.55
N VAL A 317 -15.41 7.53 -2.22
CA VAL A 317 -14.04 7.95 -1.96
C VAL A 317 -13.29 8.00 -3.29
N ASN A 318 -12.74 9.16 -3.60
CA ASN A 318 -11.76 9.37 -4.68
C ASN A 318 -10.43 9.83 -4.05
N GLY A 319 -9.51 8.89 -3.85
CA GLY A 319 -8.21 9.17 -3.25
C GLY A 319 -7.11 9.13 -4.31
N PRO A 320 -6.15 10.07 -4.31
CA PRO A 320 -4.99 9.96 -5.18
C PRO A 320 -4.09 8.84 -4.64
N GLU A 321 -3.75 7.86 -5.47
CA GLU A 321 -2.87 6.74 -5.10
C GLU A 321 -1.68 6.66 -6.06
N SER A 322 -0.49 6.39 -5.54
CA SER A 322 0.72 6.32 -6.37
C SER A 322 0.91 4.95 -6.99
N PHE A 323 1.15 4.92 -8.30
CA PHE A 323 1.53 3.73 -9.05
C PHE A 323 2.89 3.95 -9.73
N THR A 324 3.64 2.86 -9.85
CA THR A 324 4.91 2.81 -10.60
C THR A 324 4.65 2.30 -12.03
N PRO A 325 5.60 2.46 -12.97
CA PRO A 325 5.45 2.01 -14.36
C PRO A 325 5.17 0.52 -14.56
N ASP A 326 5.40 -0.30 -13.55
CA ASP A 326 5.21 -1.76 -13.55
C ASP A 326 4.35 -2.27 -12.39
N ALA A 327 3.71 -1.36 -11.64
CA ALA A 327 2.95 -1.65 -10.43
C ALA A 327 3.74 -2.33 -9.28
N GLU A 328 5.08 -2.42 -9.37
CA GLU A 328 5.92 -2.90 -8.26
C GLU A 328 6.46 -1.76 -7.41
N ALA A 329 6.69 -2.02 -6.12
CA ALA A 329 7.26 -1.03 -5.23
C ALA A 329 8.68 -0.61 -5.64
N HIS A 330 9.11 0.55 -5.17
CA HIS A 330 10.52 0.90 -5.09
C HIS A 330 11.02 0.58 -3.68
N LEU A 331 12.05 -0.24 -3.58
CA LEU A 331 12.76 -0.56 -2.35
C LEU A 331 14.24 -0.69 -2.71
N ASP A 332 15.03 0.35 -2.46
CA ASP A 332 16.44 0.42 -2.89
C ASP A 332 17.25 1.46 -2.09
N GLU A 333 18.57 1.36 -2.18
CA GLU A 333 19.47 2.50 -2.01
C GLU A 333 19.62 3.22 -3.35
N ALA A 334 19.43 4.54 -3.37
CA ALA A 334 19.49 5.35 -4.57
C ALA A 334 20.86 5.19 -5.28
N PRO A 335 20.89 4.81 -6.57
CA PRO A 335 22.13 4.68 -7.32
C PRO A 335 22.96 5.96 -7.39
N GLU A 336 22.29 7.11 -7.34
CA GLU A 336 22.87 8.44 -7.51
C GLU A 336 23.40 9.03 -6.20
N LEU A 337 22.94 8.55 -5.04
CA LEU A 337 23.19 9.19 -3.76
C LEU A 337 23.33 8.16 -2.63
N LYS A 338 24.57 8.02 -2.14
CA LYS A 338 24.89 7.09 -1.06
C LYS A 338 24.16 7.45 0.23
N ASN A 339 23.67 6.43 0.94
CA ASN A 339 22.86 6.51 2.16
C ASN A 339 21.49 7.18 1.97
N TYR A 340 20.99 7.32 0.74
CA TYR A 340 19.62 7.72 0.47
C TYR A 340 18.82 6.49 0.06
N PHE A 341 17.97 6.02 0.96
CA PHE A 341 17.11 4.86 0.72
C PHE A 341 15.70 5.30 0.29
N VAL A 342 15.03 4.46 -0.48
CA VAL A 342 13.65 4.69 -0.95
C VAL A 342 12.80 3.50 -0.58
N LEU A 343 11.63 3.76 0.01
CA LEU A 343 10.52 2.81 0.06
C LEU A 343 9.22 3.54 -0.25
N ALA A 344 8.81 3.48 -1.52
CA ALA A 344 7.70 4.25 -2.08
C ALA A 344 7.07 3.53 -3.29
N GLY A 345 5.98 4.10 -3.84
CA GLY A 345 5.35 3.56 -5.05
C GLY A 345 4.72 2.18 -4.87
N LEU A 346 4.12 1.90 -3.71
CA LEU A 346 3.59 0.57 -3.39
C LEU A 346 2.29 0.23 -4.14
N SER A 347 1.84 1.04 -5.10
CA SER A 347 0.79 0.70 -6.06
C SER A 347 -0.45 0.08 -5.39
N SER A 348 -1.08 0.82 -4.47
CA SER A 348 -2.26 0.37 -3.71
C SER A 348 -2.05 -0.88 -2.81
N SER A 349 -0.81 -1.30 -2.54
CA SER A 349 -0.48 -2.45 -1.67
C SER A 349 0.30 -2.07 -0.40
N GLY A 350 0.33 -0.78 -0.05
CA GLY A 350 1.15 -0.24 1.04
C GLY A 350 0.94 -0.93 2.40
N VAL A 351 -0.32 -1.05 2.83
CA VAL A 351 -0.68 -1.70 4.10
C VAL A 351 -0.32 -3.19 4.09
N THR A 352 -0.57 -3.88 2.98
CA THR A 352 -0.28 -5.30 2.81
C THR A 352 1.22 -5.60 2.93
N ARG A 353 2.07 -4.72 2.40
CA ARG A 353 3.52 -4.91 2.30
C ARG A 353 4.31 -4.22 3.41
N SER A 354 3.66 -3.43 4.28
CA SER A 354 4.35 -2.50 5.18
C SER A 354 5.35 -3.18 6.11
N GLY A 355 4.98 -4.31 6.71
CA GLY A 355 5.86 -5.04 7.64
C GLY A 355 7.07 -5.64 6.94
N GLY A 356 6.85 -6.48 5.92
CA GLY A 356 7.94 -7.18 5.23
C GLY A 356 8.89 -6.24 4.50
N MET A 357 8.39 -5.23 3.79
CA MET A 357 9.25 -4.27 3.09
C MET A 357 9.96 -3.32 4.07
N GLY A 358 9.27 -2.88 5.14
CA GLY A 358 9.89 -2.08 6.19
C GLY A 358 11.01 -2.84 6.91
N GLY A 359 10.81 -4.14 7.17
CA GLY A 359 11.81 -5.03 7.76
C GLY A 359 13.02 -5.26 6.85
N ALA A 360 12.79 -5.56 5.57
CA ALA A 360 13.88 -5.75 4.60
C ALA A 360 14.75 -4.49 4.48
N LEU A 361 14.13 -3.30 4.38
CA LEU A 361 14.86 -2.04 4.29
C LEU A 361 15.63 -1.73 5.58
N ALA A 362 15.03 -1.94 6.75
CA ALA A 362 15.68 -1.71 8.03
C ALA A 362 16.90 -2.62 8.23
N ARG A 363 16.80 -3.91 7.87
CA ARG A 363 17.94 -4.85 7.86
C ARG A 363 19.04 -4.36 6.94
N TRP A 364 18.68 -3.93 5.73
CA TRP A 364 19.67 -3.39 4.80
C TRP A 364 20.42 -2.18 5.38
N ILE A 365 19.71 -1.22 5.97
CA ILE A 365 20.32 -0.02 6.57
C ILE A 365 21.25 -0.38 7.75
N VAL A 366 20.85 -1.32 8.61
CA VAL A 366 21.58 -1.62 9.85
C VAL A 366 22.69 -2.66 9.66
N GLU A 367 22.42 -3.70 8.87
CA GLU A 367 23.24 -4.91 8.72
C GLU A 367 23.99 -4.94 7.38
N GLY A 368 23.58 -4.11 6.41
CA GLY A 368 24.15 -4.09 5.06
C GLY A 368 23.57 -5.16 4.12
N ASP A 369 22.62 -5.97 4.58
CA ASP A 369 21.95 -7.03 3.82
C ASP A 369 20.44 -7.02 4.11
N PRO A 370 19.57 -6.89 3.10
CA PRO A 370 18.11 -6.98 3.27
C PRO A 370 17.60 -8.39 3.67
N GLY A 371 18.41 -9.44 3.43
CA GLY A 371 18.04 -10.84 3.61
C GLY A 371 17.14 -11.41 2.50
N LEU A 372 16.89 -10.64 1.43
CA LEU A 372 16.03 -10.99 0.29
C LEU A 372 16.65 -10.48 -1.02
N ASP A 373 16.37 -11.14 -2.15
CA ASP A 373 16.70 -10.59 -3.47
C ASP A 373 15.70 -9.49 -3.83
N LEU A 374 16.13 -8.24 -3.70
CA LEU A 374 15.32 -7.05 -3.97
C LEU A 374 15.41 -6.54 -5.42
N SER A 375 16.04 -7.29 -6.33
CA SER A 375 16.25 -6.85 -7.72
C SER A 375 14.97 -6.40 -8.43
N ARG A 376 13.83 -7.07 -8.16
CA ARG A 376 12.50 -6.71 -8.67
C ARG A 376 12.03 -5.33 -8.20
N TYR A 377 12.45 -4.88 -7.02
CA TYR A 377 12.06 -3.61 -6.41
C TYR A 377 13.10 -2.51 -6.57
N SER A 378 14.26 -2.81 -7.15
CA SER A 378 15.35 -1.86 -7.36
C SER A 378 14.91 -0.69 -8.25
N LEU A 379 15.43 0.50 -7.97
CA LEU A 379 15.29 1.68 -8.82
C LEU A 379 15.98 1.47 -10.18
N LYS A 380 17.04 0.66 -10.22
CA LYS A 380 17.85 0.38 -11.42
C LYS A 380 17.11 -0.38 -12.51
N ARG A 381 15.90 -0.88 -12.25
CA ARG A 381 15.04 -1.48 -13.28
C ARG A 381 14.49 -0.43 -14.25
N PHE A 382 14.65 0.85 -13.93
CA PHE A 382 14.25 1.98 -14.75
C PHE A 382 15.45 2.88 -15.10
N GLY A 383 15.53 3.29 -16.36
CA GLY A 383 16.36 4.42 -16.79
C GLY A 383 15.71 5.79 -16.52
N PRO A 384 16.48 6.90 -16.58
CA PRO A 384 16.00 8.26 -16.29
C PRO A 384 14.79 8.71 -17.12
N GLU A 385 14.64 8.20 -18.34
CA GLU A 385 13.49 8.45 -19.21
C GLU A 385 12.16 8.02 -18.59
N HIS A 386 12.17 7.01 -17.72
CA HIS A 386 11.00 6.52 -17.02
C HIS A 386 10.58 7.43 -15.86
N ASN A 387 11.46 8.30 -15.36
CA ASN A 387 11.10 9.26 -14.32
C ASN A 387 10.47 10.56 -14.88
N ARG A 388 10.42 10.72 -16.20
CA ARG A 388 9.81 11.89 -16.84
C ARG A 388 8.30 11.90 -16.62
N GLU A 389 7.77 13.07 -16.25
CA GLU A 389 6.34 13.24 -15.97
C GLU A 389 5.45 12.81 -17.15
N ASP A 390 5.83 13.15 -18.38
CA ASP A 390 5.03 12.80 -19.56
C ASP A 390 4.98 11.30 -19.83
N TYR A 391 6.08 10.58 -19.56
CA TYR A 391 6.11 9.12 -19.60
C TYR A 391 5.21 8.55 -18.51
N LEU A 392 5.42 8.97 -17.26
CA LEU A 392 4.70 8.47 -16.10
C LEU A 392 3.19 8.67 -16.24
N ARG A 393 2.73 9.88 -16.57
CA ARG A 393 1.31 10.19 -16.76
C ARG A 393 0.63 9.32 -17.80
N ARG A 394 1.34 8.91 -18.85
CA ARG A 394 0.81 7.97 -19.85
C ARG A 394 0.81 6.55 -19.30
N ARG A 395 1.91 6.15 -18.65
CA ARG A 395 2.14 4.77 -18.24
C ARG A 395 1.31 4.34 -17.03
N VAL A 396 0.99 5.22 -16.09
CA VAL A 396 0.24 4.83 -14.89
C VAL A 396 -1.26 4.64 -15.13
N ARG A 397 -1.78 4.99 -16.31
CA ARG A 397 -3.23 4.93 -16.59
C ARG A 397 -3.79 3.51 -16.53
N ASP A 398 -3.05 2.53 -17.05
CA ASP A 398 -3.45 1.13 -17.09
C ASP A 398 -2.93 0.30 -15.91
N MET A 399 -2.04 0.86 -15.08
CA MET A 399 -1.40 0.15 -13.95
C MET A 399 -2.36 -0.28 -12.85
N PRO A 400 -3.43 0.48 -12.52
CA PRO A 400 -4.44 -0.03 -11.61
C PRO A 400 -5.01 -1.36 -12.12
N SER A 401 -5.58 -1.41 -13.32
CA SER A 401 -6.15 -2.66 -13.87
C SER A 401 -5.13 -3.81 -14.04
N ALA A 402 -3.84 -3.50 -14.19
CA ALA A 402 -2.78 -4.52 -14.27
C ALA A 402 -2.70 -5.40 -13.01
N HIS A 403 -3.18 -4.92 -11.85
CA HIS A 403 -3.31 -5.72 -10.61
C HIS A 403 -4.25 -6.92 -10.77
N PHE A 404 -5.11 -6.88 -11.78
CA PHE A 404 -6.05 -7.92 -12.13
C PHE A 404 -5.72 -8.55 -13.49
N GLY A 405 -4.55 -8.28 -14.06
CA GLY A 405 -4.04 -8.99 -15.22
C GLY A 405 -3.92 -10.51 -14.96
N LEU A 406 -3.90 -11.28 -16.04
CA LEU A 406 -3.46 -12.68 -15.95
C LEU A 406 -1.93 -12.70 -15.81
N GLU A 407 -1.40 -13.55 -14.93
CA GLU A 407 0.01 -13.89 -14.82
C GLU A 407 0.39 -14.73 -16.06
N ARG A 408 1.02 -14.10 -17.05
CA ARG A 408 1.38 -14.74 -18.33
C ARG A 408 2.75 -15.39 -18.31
#